data_AF-A0A3N5RFM7-F1
#
_entry.id   AF-A0A3N5RFM7-F1
#
_cell.length_a   1.000
_cell.length_b   1.000
_cell.length_c   1.000
_cell.angle_alpha   90.00
_cell.angle_beta   90.00
_cell.angle_gamma   90.00
#
_symmetry.space_group_name_H-M   'P 1'
#
loop_
_entity.id
_entity.type
_entity.pdbx_description
1 polymer ?
#
loop_
_entity_poly.entity_id
_entity_poly.type
_entity_poly.pdbx_seq_one_letter_code
_entity_poly.pdbx_strand_id
1 'polypeptide(L)' 'MAVPKRKISKSRRGMRRSHHHVTMPNLSECPQCHEPVLPHHLCLKCGTYRGKTIIETKES' A
#
# COMPACT_ATOMS: atom_id res chain seq x y z
N MET A 1 -36.65 -12.87 -4.90
CA MET A 1 -35.32 -12.24 -5.09
C MET A 1 -35.16 -11.88 -6.55
N ALA A 2 -34.61 -10.70 -6.87
CA ALA A 2 -34.37 -10.32 -8.26
C ALA A 2 -33.20 -11.13 -8.83
N VAL A 3 -33.46 -11.87 -9.92
CA VAL A 3 -32.44 -12.64 -10.63
C VAL A 3 -32.10 -11.99 -11.98
N PRO A 4 -30.83 -12.05 -12.42
CA PRO A 4 -30.46 -11.53 -13.72
C PRO A 4 -31.13 -12.33 -14.84
N LYS A 5 -31.86 -11.64 -15.73
CA LYS A 5 -32.54 -12.27 -16.87
C LYS A 5 -31.58 -12.90 -17.89
N ARG A 6 -30.35 -12.39 -18.00
CA ARG A 6 -29.33 -12.85 -18.97
C ARG A 6 -27.92 -12.73 -18.40
N LYS A 7 -26.99 -13.51 -18.97
CA LYS A 7 -25.55 -13.42 -18.67
C LYS A 7 -24.98 -12.08 -19.14
N ILE A 8 -24.16 -11.46 -18.29
CA ILE A 8 -23.42 -10.24 -18.63
C ILE A 8 -22.31 -10.61 -19.64
N SER A 9 -22.22 -9.88 -20.74
CA SER A 9 -21.19 -10.10 -21.76
C SER A 9 -19.77 -9.86 -21.20
N LYS A 10 -18.76 -10.50 -21.80
CA LYS A 10 -17.35 -10.33 -21.38
C LYS A 10 -16.92 -8.86 -21.45
N SER A 11 -17.30 -8.16 -22.53
CA SER A 11 -17.04 -6.73 -22.73
C SER A 11 -17.67 -5.86 -21.63
N ARG A 12 -18.97 -6.02 -21.34
CA ARG A 12 -19.66 -5.26 -20.29
C ARG A 12 -19.08 -5.50 -18.90
N ARG A 13 -18.67 -6.75 -18.60
CA ARG A 13 -17.97 -7.07 -17.35
C ARG A 13 -16.58 -6.42 -17.29
N GLY A 14 -15.84 -6.41 -18.40
CA GLY A 14 -14.52 -5.80 -18.52
C GLY A 14 -14.56 -4.29 -18.32
N MET A 15 -15.46 -3.60 -19.04
CA MET A 15 -15.68 -2.16 -18.89
C MET A 15 -16.08 -1.78 -17.46
N ARG A 16 -16.93 -2.58 -16.79
CA ARG A 16 -17.26 -2.31 -15.39
C ARG A 16 -16.04 -2.43 -14.47
N ARG A 17 -15.12 -3.35 -14.76
CA ARG A 17 -13.92 -3.60 -13.95
C ARG A 17 -12.71 -2.74 -14.35
N SER A 18 -12.81 -1.88 -15.37
CA SER A 18 -11.67 -1.07 -15.85
C SER A 18 -11.08 -0.17 -14.76
N HIS A 19 -11.92 0.32 -13.86
CA HIS A 19 -11.52 1.19 -12.75
C HIS A 19 -11.18 0.43 -11.46
N HIS A 20 -11.32 -0.89 -11.44
CA HIS A 20 -11.05 -1.71 -10.25
C HIS A 20 -9.55 -2.06 -10.11
N HIS A 21 -8.67 -1.10 -10.39
CA HIS A 21 -7.23 -1.28 -10.18
C HIS A 21 -6.82 -0.77 -8.80
N VAL A 22 -5.77 -1.37 -8.24
CA VAL A 22 -5.19 -0.94 -6.96
C VAL A 22 -3.96 -0.09 -7.28
N THR A 23 -3.82 1.06 -6.63
CA THR A 23 -2.64 1.92 -6.71
C THR A 23 -1.61 1.48 -5.67
N MET A 24 -0.34 1.35 -6.08
CA MET A 24 0.74 1.10 -5.13
C MET A 24 0.98 2.32 -4.24
N PRO A 25 1.32 2.13 -2.96
CA PRO A 25 1.70 3.23 -2.10
C PRO A 25 3.05 3.82 -2.53
N ASN A 26 3.23 5.12 -2.29
CA ASN A 26 4.53 5.77 -2.49
C ASN A 26 5.48 5.34 -1.38
N LEU A 27 6.68 4.91 -1.76
CA LEU A 27 7.76 4.57 -0.84
C LEU A 27 8.84 5.64 -0.92
N SER A 28 9.34 6.06 0.24
CA SER A 28 10.46 6.99 0.41
C SER A 28 11.62 6.29 1.08
N GLU A 29 12.85 6.71 0.84
CA GLU A 29 14.02 6.14 1.52
C GLU A 29 14.14 6.67 2.95
N CYS A 30 14.46 5.79 3.90
CA CYS A 30 14.81 6.19 5.26
C CYS A 30 16.21 6.84 5.26
N PRO A 31 16.40 8.04 5.85
CA PRO A 31 17.69 8.72 5.85
C PRO A 31 18.77 8.05 6.73
N GLN A 32 18.41 7.06 7.54
CA GLN A 32 19.35 6.43 8.47
C GLN A 32 19.75 4.99 8.09
N CYS A 33 18.83 4.20 7.53
CA CYS A 33 19.08 2.82 7.12
C CYS A 33 18.84 2.56 5.62
N HIS A 34 18.48 3.59 4.84
CA HIS A 34 18.23 3.52 3.39
C HIS A 34 17.15 2.52 2.94
N GLU A 35 16.28 2.11 3.86
CA GLU A 35 15.21 1.18 3.57
C GLU A 35 13.95 1.90 3.07
N PRO A 36 13.14 1.25 2.21
CA PRO A 36 11.88 1.81 1.76
C PRO A 36 10.90 1.91 2.94
N VAL A 37 10.46 3.12 3.22
CA VAL A 37 9.46 3.45 4.25
C VAL A 37 8.31 4.21 3.63
N LEU A 38 7.13 4.05 4.24
CA LEU A 38 5.98 4.88 3.88
C LEU A 38 6.24 6.33 4.36
N PRO A 39 5.88 7.34 3.54
CA PRO A 39 6.04 8.73 3.93
C PRO A 39 5.22 9.03 5.19
N HIS A 40 5.77 9.83 6.09
CA HIS A 40 5.21 10.17 7.40
C HIS A 40 5.07 9.02 8.41
N HIS A 41 5.59 7.83 8.13
CA HIS A 41 5.65 6.72 9.08
C HIS A 41 7.02 6.59 9.75
N LEU A 42 7.03 5.94 10.92
CA LEU A 42 8.23 5.46 11.58
C LEU A 42 8.89 4.37 10.72
N CYS A 43 10.22 4.39 10.64
CA CYS A 43 10.92 3.25 10.06
C CYS A 43 10.84 2.07 11.05
N LEU A 44 10.29 0.95 10.61
CA LEU A 44 10.14 -0.25 11.46
C LEU A 44 11.46 -0.98 11.73
N LYS A 45 12.49 -0.73 10.91
CA LYS A 45 13.81 -1.35 11.06
C LYS A 45 14.71 -0.62 12.05
N CYS A 46 14.84 0.71 11.92
CA CYS A 46 15.70 1.50 12.80
C CYS A 46 14.95 2.17 13.96
N GLY A 47 13.61 2.07 14.01
CA GLY A 47 12.80 2.67 15.08
C GLY A 47 12.84 4.20 15.11
N THR A 48 13.34 4.84 14.05
CA THR A 48 13.53 6.29 13.98
C THR A 48 12.52 6.99 13.09
N TYR A 49 12.19 8.22 13.49
CA TYR A 49 11.43 9.17 12.70
C TYR A 49 11.99 10.56 12.89
N ARG A 50 12.27 11.26 11.78
CA ARG A 50 12.82 12.62 11.77
C ARG A 50 14.06 12.78 12.67
N GLY A 51 14.97 11.79 12.63
CA GLY A 51 16.22 11.81 13.38
C GLY A 51 16.10 11.55 14.88
N LYS A 52 14.90 11.22 15.38
CA LYS A 52 14.69 10.80 16.77
C LYS A 52 14.40 9.30 16.82
N THR A 53 15.15 8.58 17.66
CA THR A 53 14.85 7.22 18.08
C THR A 53 13.63 7.25 19.00
N ILE A 54 12.53 6.65 18.56
CA ILE A 54 11.27 6.60 19.32
C ILE A 54 11.04 5.19 19.85
N ILE A 55 11.53 4.17 19.15
CA ILE A 55 11.50 2.79 19.59
C ILE A 55 12.96 2.32 19.69
N GLU A 56 13.36 1.84 20.87
CA GLU A 56 14.62 1.10 21.03
C GLU A 56 14.41 -0.32 20.52
N THR A 57 14.46 -0.50 19.19
CA THR A 57 14.47 -1.83 18.59
C THR A 57 15.85 -2.44 18.76
N LYS A 58 15.98 -3.41 19.69
CA LYS A 58 17.12 -4.34 19.70
C LYS A 58 17.05 -5.19 18.42
N GLU A 59 18.19 -5.27 17.75
CA GLU A 59 18.44 -5.96 16.49
C GLU A 59 17.86 -7.40 16.49
N SER A 60 17.31 -7.83 15.35
CA SER A 60 16.97 -9.23 15.02
C SER A 60 17.38 -9.51 13.59
#